data_AF-A0A2P5HX32-F1
#
_entry.id   AF-A0A2P5HX32-F1
#
_cell.length_a   1.000
_cell.length_b   1.000
_cell.length_c   1.000
_cell.angle_alpha   90.00
_cell.angle_beta   90.00
_cell.angle_gamma   90.00
#
_symmetry.space_group_name_H-M   'P 1'
#
loop_
_entity.id
_entity.type
_entity.pdbx_description
1 polymer ?
#
loop_
_entity_poly.entity_id
_entity_poly.type
_entity_poly.pdbx_seq_one_letter_code
_entity_poly.pdbx_strand_id
1 'polypeptide(L)'
;MTIPNKLQITSNWSTLEDKPLTRDSLAELFANGIPCVRHEGFLSPGECERMGHYDPDLIFPLLSSVGITQFDCAQDMEKYFSLVDPARSLQDRFIREVGVDIIARVKDVLHEASGLPVRLARQDDKEYFAGILRVVEGNFIAPHADFGPFNDENLEIGKVVSQITWNVLLKSVPGGETLVHDRPWQGASDDKKYQKERPRYAYSPKVFEGSISKVIAPVEGDLTFFNSR
;
A
#
# COMPACT_ATOMS: atom_id res chain seq x y z
N MET A 1 -6.85 -38.99 28.29
CA MET A 1 -6.39 -38.41 27.01
C MET A 1 -7.14 -37.10 26.82
N THR A 2 -6.48 -35.98 27.06
CA THR A 2 -7.03 -34.65 26.78
C THR A 2 -6.99 -34.44 25.26
N ILE A 3 -8.17 -34.34 24.65
CA ILE A 3 -8.30 -33.95 23.25
C ILE A 3 -7.66 -32.55 23.15
N PRO A 4 -6.66 -32.33 22.28
CA PRO A 4 -6.07 -31.01 22.14
C PRO A 4 -7.19 -30.05 21.75
N ASN A 5 -7.29 -28.96 22.51
CA ASN A 5 -8.24 -27.88 22.28
C ASN A 5 -8.15 -27.51 20.79
N LYS A 6 -9.22 -27.70 20.02
CA LYS A 6 -9.28 -27.17 18.66
C LYS A 6 -9.04 -25.68 18.79
N LEU A 7 -7.93 -25.18 18.22
CA LEU A 7 -7.67 -23.75 18.10
C LEU A 7 -8.89 -23.16 17.38
N GLN A 8 -9.73 -22.47 18.14
CA GLN A 8 -10.88 -21.76 17.60
C GLN A 8 -10.33 -20.50 16.95
N ILE A 9 -9.99 -20.63 15.67
CA ILE A 9 -9.56 -19.51 14.85
C ILE A 9 -10.81 -18.67 14.59
N THR A 10 -10.83 -17.45 15.13
CA THR A 10 -11.84 -16.44 14.82
C THR A 10 -11.29 -15.55 13.73
N SER A 11 -12.13 -15.22 12.76
CA SER A 11 -11.76 -14.39 11.62
C SER A 11 -12.90 -13.44 11.28
N ASN A 12 -12.55 -12.21 10.91
CA ASN A 12 -13.46 -11.23 10.33
C ASN A 12 -13.66 -11.50 8.83
N TRP A 13 -12.76 -12.23 8.19
CA TRP A 13 -12.80 -12.48 6.75
C TRP A 13 -13.82 -13.55 6.38
N SER A 14 -14.70 -13.22 5.45
CA SER A 14 -15.68 -14.15 4.88
C SER A 14 -15.05 -15.15 3.90
N THR A 15 -13.85 -14.84 3.39
CA THR A 15 -13.12 -15.64 2.40
C THR A 15 -11.63 -15.31 2.39
N LEU A 16 -10.82 -16.22 1.86
CA LEU A 16 -9.41 -15.99 1.53
C LEU A 16 -9.17 -15.79 0.04
N GLU A 17 -10.21 -15.89 -0.80
CA GLU A 17 -10.08 -15.66 -2.23
C GLU A 17 -9.99 -14.18 -2.55
N ASP A 18 -9.24 -13.84 -3.60
CA ASP A 18 -9.17 -12.47 -4.09
C ASP A 18 -10.54 -12.07 -4.64
N LYS A 19 -11.02 -10.87 -4.29
CA LYS A 19 -12.28 -10.35 -4.81
C LYS A 19 -12.03 -9.38 -5.96
N PRO A 20 -12.90 -9.35 -6.99
CA PRO A 20 -12.79 -8.35 -8.04
C PRO A 20 -13.06 -6.95 -7.49
N LEU A 21 -12.50 -5.93 -8.13
CA LEU A 21 -12.75 -4.53 -7.78
C LEU A 21 -14.19 -4.12 -8.11
N THR A 22 -15.02 -4.01 -7.07
CA THR A 22 -16.42 -3.58 -7.13
C THR A 22 -16.75 -2.69 -5.94
N ARG A 23 -17.89 -2.00 -5.96
CA ARG A 23 -18.36 -1.22 -4.81
C ARG A 23 -18.44 -2.05 -3.53
N ASP A 24 -19.02 -3.25 -3.64
CA ASP A 24 -19.27 -4.12 -2.49
C ASP A 24 -17.96 -4.66 -1.91
N SER A 25 -17.04 -5.11 -2.78
CA SER A 25 -15.74 -5.61 -2.32
C SER A 25 -14.88 -4.49 -1.71
N LEU A 26 -14.95 -3.27 -2.23
CA LEU A 26 -14.31 -2.10 -1.60
C LEU A 26 -14.88 -1.83 -0.20
N ALA A 27 -16.21 -1.86 -0.05
CA ALA A 27 -16.86 -1.65 1.24
C ALA A 27 -16.46 -2.75 2.25
N GLU A 28 -16.47 -4.01 1.84
CA GLU A 28 -15.99 -5.14 2.66
C GLU A 28 -14.51 -4.98 3.02
N LEU A 29 -13.67 -4.53 2.08
CA LEU A 29 -12.24 -4.32 2.32
C LEU A 29 -11.98 -3.23 3.36
N PHE A 30 -12.66 -2.08 3.24
CA PHE A 30 -12.58 -1.00 4.23
C PHE A 30 -13.04 -1.47 5.63
N ALA A 31 -14.01 -2.39 5.69
CA ALA A 31 -14.51 -2.96 6.93
C ALA A 31 -13.69 -4.15 7.47
N ASN A 32 -12.58 -4.52 6.81
CA ASN A 32 -11.78 -5.72 7.10
C ASN A 32 -12.63 -7.02 7.06
N GLY A 33 -13.62 -7.09 6.17
CA GLY A 33 -14.45 -8.28 5.92
C GLY A 33 -13.87 -9.23 4.87
N ILE A 34 -12.86 -8.79 4.11
CA ILE A 34 -12.08 -9.58 3.17
C ILE A 34 -10.62 -9.10 3.19
N PRO A 35 -9.63 -9.95 2.83
CA PRO A 35 -8.22 -9.57 2.90
C PRO A 35 -7.69 -8.78 1.70
N CYS A 36 -8.28 -8.97 0.52
CA CYS A 36 -7.69 -8.51 -0.73
C CYS A 36 -8.78 -8.25 -1.79
N VAL A 37 -8.63 -7.13 -2.49
CA VAL A 37 -9.30 -6.86 -3.76
C VAL A 37 -8.24 -6.79 -4.86
N ARG A 38 -8.48 -7.47 -5.97
CA ARG A 38 -7.59 -7.50 -7.12
C ARG A 38 -8.32 -7.02 -8.37
N HIS A 39 -7.66 -6.14 -9.12
CA HIS A 39 -8.04 -5.75 -10.45
C HIS A 39 -6.98 -6.25 -11.43
N GLU A 40 -7.32 -7.34 -12.11
CA GLU A 40 -6.42 -8.06 -12.99
C GLU A 40 -6.14 -7.28 -14.27
N GLY A 41 -4.90 -7.34 -14.76
CA GLY A 41 -4.52 -6.73 -16.04
C GLY A 41 -4.62 -5.19 -16.06
N PHE A 42 -4.48 -4.54 -14.91
CA PHE A 42 -4.52 -3.08 -14.78
C PHE A 42 -3.44 -2.38 -15.64
N LEU A 43 -2.26 -2.99 -15.72
CA LEU A 43 -1.24 -2.71 -16.73
C LEU A 43 -1.07 -3.94 -17.63
N SER A 44 -0.93 -3.69 -18.92
CA SER A 44 -0.56 -4.70 -19.90
C SER A 44 0.91 -5.13 -19.72
N PRO A 45 1.30 -6.33 -20.19
CA PRO A 45 2.70 -6.77 -20.14
C PRO A 45 3.67 -5.79 -20.83
N GLY A 46 3.25 -5.16 -21.93
CA GLY A 46 4.08 -4.16 -22.64
C GLY A 46 4.22 -2.84 -21.88
N GLU A 47 3.20 -2.43 -21.11
CA GLU A 47 3.33 -1.29 -20.19
C GLU A 47 4.29 -1.64 -19.05
N CYS A 48 4.13 -2.81 -18.43
CA CYS A 48 5.02 -3.31 -17.37
C CYS A 48 6.48 -3.40 -17.83
N GLU A 49 6.75 -3.98 -19.00
CA GLU A 49 8.11 -4.09 -19.54
C GLU A 49 8.76 -2.70 -19.70
N ARG A 50 8.03 -1.74 -20.28
CA ARG A 50 8.55 -0.39 -20.56
C ARG A 50 8.68 0.47 -19.32
N MET A 51 7.84 0.27 -18.33
CA MET A 51 7.88 0.99 -17.05
C MET A 51 8.84 0.33 -16.05
N GLY A 52 9.06 -0.98 -16.18
CA GLY A 52 9.93 -1.81 -15.36
C GLY A 52 11.38 -1.86 -15.85
N HIS A 53 11.68 -1.23 -17.00
CA HIS A 53 13.05 -1.06 -17.47
C HIS A 53 13.74 0.06 -16.68
N TYR A 54 14.58 -0.34 -15.73
CA TYR A 54 15.45 0.55 -14.98
C TYR A 54 16.89 0.32 -15.44
N ASP A 55 17.55 1.38 -15.87
CA ASP A 55 19.00 1.36 -16.09
C ASP A 55 19.69 1.53 -14.71
N PRO A 56 20.32 0.47 -14.17
CA PRO A 56 20.98 0.54 -12.87
C PRO A 56 22.20 1.47 -12.88
N ASP A 57 22.76 1.80 -14.06
CA ASP A 57 23.90 2.70 -14.18
C ASP A 57 23.52 4.19 -14.15
N LEU A 58 22.24 4.53 -14.37
CA LEU A 58 21.72 5.89 -14.32
C LEU A 58 21.23 6.33 -12.93
N ILE A 59 21.11 5.41 -11.97
CA ILE A 59 20.63 5.69 -10.62
C ILE A 59 21.64 5.14 -9.61
N PHE A 60 22.65 5.96 -9.28
CA PHE A 60 23.59 5.64 -8.20
C PHE A 60 23.56 6.72 -7.08
N PRO A 61 23.37 6.33 -5.81
CA PRO A 61 23.03 4.98 -5.35
C PRO A 61 21.66 4.55 -5.89
N LEU A 62 21.42 3.24 -6.05
CA LEU A 62 20.08 2.71 -6.28
C LEU A 62 19.20 3.25 -5.16
N LEU A 63 18.41 4.28 -5.46
CA LEU A 63 17.41 4.76 -4.53
C LEU A 63 16.41 3.62 -4.38
N SER A 64 16.32 3.05 -3.18
CA SER A 64 15.36 1.98 -2.85
C SER A 64 13.91 2.39 -3.12
N SER A 65 13.66 3.69 -3.27
CA SER A 65 12.40 4.25 -3.72
C SER A 65 12.55 5.53 -4.54
N VAL A 66 11.68 5.73 -5.54
CA VAL A 66 11.51 7.01 -6.24
C VAL A 66 10.14 7.59 -5.86
N GLY A 67 10.15 8.84 -5.40
CA GLY A 67 9.00 9.54 -4.83
C GLY A 67 9.30 10.08 -3.44
N ILE A 68 8.32 10.71 -2.81
CA ILE A 68 8.43 11.26 -1.46
C ILE A 68 7.26 10.82 -0.59
N THR A 69 7.52 10.56 0.69
CA THR A 69 6.48 10.39 1.71
C THR A 69 6.39 11.64 2.57
N GLN A 70 5.24 11.86 3.21
CA GLN A 70 5.11 12.88 4.26
C GLN A 70 6.02 12.58 5.45
N PHE A 71 6.32 11.31 5.71
CA PHE A 71 7.22 10.89 6.80
C PHE A 71 8.65 11.41 6.61
N ASP A 72 9.14 11.51 5.37
CA ASP A 72 10.48 12.04 5.06
C ASP A 72 10.64 13.52 5.47
N CYS A 73 9.53 14.23 5.62
CA CYS A 73 9.45 15.66 5.94
C CYS A 73 8.47 15.94 7.09
N ALA A 74 8.24 14.99 8.00
CA ALA A 74 7.19 15.11 9.02
C ALA A 74 7.32 16.33 9.95
N GLN A 75 8.52 16.90 10.06
CA GLN A 75 8.79 18.10 10.86
C GLN A 75 8.62 19.42 10.08
N ASP A 76 8.48 19.34 8.75
CA ASP A 76 8.42 20.49 7.85
C ASP A 76 7.57 20.15 6.62
N MET A 77 6.25 20.29 6.76
CA MET A 77 5.31 20.03 5.67
C MET A 77 5.42 21.05 4.53
N GLU A 78 5.93 22.25 4.79
CA GLU A 78 6.21 23.21 3.70
C GLU A 78 7.33 22.70 2.80
N LYS A 79 8.39 22.15 3.40
CA LYS A 79 9.41 21.43 2.66
C LYS A 79 8.83 20.23 1.90
N TYR A 80 7.95 19.43 2.52
CA TYR A 80 7.27 18.34 1.82
C TYR A 80 6.58 18.84 0.54
N PHE A 81 5.73 19.85 0.65
CA PHE A 81 4.98 20.37 -0.50
C PHE A 81 5.88 21.00 -1.57
N SER A 82 7.01 21.61 -1.18
CA SER A 82 8.01 22.10 -2.14
C SER A 82 8.68 21.00 -2.98
N LEU A 83 8.64 19.75 -2.50
CA LEU A 83 9.24 18.59 -3.16
C LEU A 83 8.24 17.79 -4.01
N VAL A 84 6.93 18.02 -3.88
CA VAL A 84 5.89 17.24 -4.57
C VAL A 84 6.04 17.30 -6.09
N ASP A 85 6.15 18.50 -6.67
CA ASP A 85 6.27 18.64 -8.11
C ASP A 85 7.57 18.03 -8.67
N PRO A 86 8.76 18.29 -8.08
CA PRO A 86 9.98 17.58 -8.48
C PRO A 86 9.89 16.05 -8.37
N ALA A 87 9.17 15.53 -7.37
CA ALA A 87 9.01 14.09 -7.16
C ALA A 87 8.14 13.41 -8.24
N ARG A 88 7.34 14.16 -9.01
CA ARG A 88 6.51 13.65 -10.12
C ARG A 88 7.32 13.30 -11.37
N SER A 89 8.60 13.62 -11.43
CA SER A 89 9.46 13.40 -12.61
C SER A 89 9.41 11.99 -13.21
N LEU A 90 9.31 10.94 -12.37
CA LEU A 90 9.13 9.56 -12.86
C LEU A 90 7.74 9.31 -13.47
N GLN A 91 6.69 9.88 -12.87
CA GLN A 91 5.33 9.78 -13.38
C GLN A 91 5.22 10.52 -14.72
N ASP A 92 5.80 11.73 -14.81
CA ASP A 92 5.89 12.50 -16.05
C ASP A 92 6.64 11.72 -17.15
N ARG A 93 7.67 10.95 -16.75
CA ARG A 93 8.39 10.06 -17.66
C ARG A 93 7.49 8.94 -18.17
N PHE A 94 6.74 8.25 -17.30
CA PHE A 94 5.80 7.20 -17.72
C PHE A 94 4.73 7.76 -18.66
N ILE A 95 4.21 8.96 -18.41
CA ILE A 95 3.26 9.64 -19.29
C ILE A 95 3.90 9.92 -20.65
N ARG A 96 5.06 10.56 -20.68
CA ARG A 96 5.72 10.99 -21.92
C ARG A 96 6.21 9.82 -22.76
N GLU A 97 6.83 8.84 -22.13
CA GLU A 97 7.52 7.76 -22.83
C GLU A 97 6.57 6.59 -23.05
N VAL A 98 5.85 6.14 -22.02
CA VAL A 98 4.99 4.95 -22.10
C VAL A 98 3.57 5.29 -22.54
N GLY A 99 3.09 6.50 -22.27
CA GLY A 99 1.70 6.90 -22.49
C GLY A 99 0.79 6.55 -21.32
N VAL A 100 1.35 6.32 -20.12
CA VAL A 100 0.62 5.84 -18.95
C VAL A 100 0.69 6.86 -17.82
N ASP A 101 -0.46 7.44 -17.48
CA ASP A 101 -0.68 8.13 -16.20
C ASP A 101 -1.25 7.13 -15.19
N ILE A 102 -0.37 6.53 -14.37
CA ILE A 102 -0.77 5.53 -13.38
C ILE A 102 -1.76 6.12 -12.38
N ILE A 103 -1.52 7.36 -11.93
CA ILE A 103 -2.32 7.98 -10.87
C ILE A 103 -3.72 8.29 -11.39
N ALA A 104 -3.83 8.84 -12.60
CA ALA A 104 -5.12 9.01 -13.25
C ALA A 104 -5.84 7.66 -13.41
N ARG A 105 -5.15 6.62 -13.90
CA ARG A 105 -5.76 5.30 -14.10
C ARG A 105 -6.25 4.67 -12.79
N VAL A 106 -5.49 4.77 -11.70
CA VAL A 106 -5.94 4.31 -10.36
C VAL A 106 -7.18 5.09 -9.90
N LYS A 107 -7.20 6.41 -10.10
CA LYS A 107 -8.38 7.23 -9.77
C LYS A 107 -9.60 6.82 -10.58
N ASP A 108 -9.44 6.56 -11.87
CA ASP A 108 -10.53 6.21 -12.78
C ASP A 108 -11.15 4.86 -12.40
N VAL A 109 -10.34 3.83 -12.15
CA VAL A 109 -10.87 2.51 -11.74
C VAL A 109 -11.53 2.56 -10.37
N LEU A 110 -11.01 3.35 -9.43
CA LEU A 110 -11.66 3.57 -8.13
C LEU A 110 -12.95 4.35 -8.28
N HIS A 111 -13.00 5.36 -9.15
CA HIS A 111 -14.20 6.14 -9.42
C HIS A 111 -15.29 5.26 -10.03
N GLU A 112 -14.95 4.46 -11.04
CA GLU A 112 -15.86 3.52 -11.67
C GLU A 112 -16.39 2.47 -10.68
N ALA A 113 -15.50 1.84 -9.92
CA ALA A 113 -15.88 0.79 -8.98
C ALA A 113 -16.72 1.30 -7.80
N SER A 114 -16.36 2.47 -7.25
CA SER A 114 -17.07 3.04 -6.09
C SER A 114 -18.31 3.85 -6.49
N GLY A 115 -18.32 4.47 -7.67
CA GLY A 115 -19.27 5.52 -8.05
C GLY A 115 -19.14 6.80 -7.20
N LEU A 116 -18.01 6.99 -6.52
CA LEU A 116 -17.72 8.16 -5.69
C LEU A 116 -16.62 9.03 -6.34
N PRO A 117 -16.58 10.34 -6.06
CA PRO A 117 -15.47 11.18 -6.51
C PRO A 117 -14.13 10.69 -5.95
N VAL A 118 -13.13 10.52 -6.81
CA VAL A 118 -11.77 10.15 -6.42
C VAL A 118 -10.81 11.25 -6.82
N ARG A 119 -9.98 11.69 -5.87
CA ARG A 119 -9.02 12.78 -6.05
C ARG A 119 -7.74 12.53 -5.29
N LEU A 120 -6.69 13.26 -5.67
CA LEU A 120 -5.53 13.41 -4.79
C LEU A 120 -5.96 14.16 -3.52
N ALA A 121 -5.37 13.76 -2.40
CA ALA A 121 -5.52 14.47 -1.15
C ALA A 121 -4.92 15.88 -1.29
N ARG A 122 -5.44 16.82 -0.51
CA ARG A 122 -4.99 18.23 -0.50
C ARG A 122 -4.90 18.71 0.93
N GLN A 123 -3.91 19.54 1.20
CA GLN A 123 -3.81 20.38 2.39
C GLN A 123 -3.95 21.82 1.90
N ASP A 124 -5.08 22.44 2.21
CA ASP A 124 -5.45 23.74 1.67
C ASP A 124 -5.40 23.74 0.11
N ASP A 125 -4.54 24.56 -0.49
CA ASP A 125 -4.35 24.65 -1.93
C ASP A 125 -3.25 23.71 -2.48
N LYS A 126 -2.55 22.96 -1.62
CA LYS A 126 -1.42 22.10 -1.99
C LYS A 126 -1.85 20.64 -2.11
N GLU A 127 -1.39 19.95 -3.15
CA GLU A 127 -1.66 18.53 -3.36
C GLU A 127 -0.59 17.65 -2.71
N TYR A 128 -1.00 16.52 -2.15
CA TYR A 128 -0.07 15.48 -1.71
C TYR A 128 0.48 14.70 -2.90
N PHE A 129 1.70 14.16 -2.74
CA PHE A 129 2.26 13.18 -3.65
C PHE A 129 1.55 11.82 -3.49
N ALA A 130 1.41 11.05 -4.58
CA ALA A 130 0.84 9.71 -4.56
C ALA A 130 1.62 8.80 -5.52
N GLY A 131 1.74 7.51 -5.18
CA GLY A 131 2.37 6.50 -6.04
C GLY A 131 3.90 6.53 -6.00
N ILE A 132 4.48 5.93 -4.96
CA ILE A 132 5.92 5.74 -4.80
C ILE A 132 6.32 4.45 -5.52
N LEU A 133 7.38 4.53 -6.34
CA LEU A 133 8.04 3.34 -6.85
C LEU A 133 9.00 2.82 -5.79
N ARG A 134 8.98 1.51 -5.52
CA ARG A 134 9.93 0.86 -4.61
C ARG A 134 10.66 -0.27 -5.32
N VAL A 135 11.97 -0.32 -5.10
CA VAL A 135 12.84 -1.44 -5.48
C VAL A 135 13.31 -2.10 -4.20
N VAL A 136 12.90 -3.35 -3.98
CA VAL A 136 13.23 -4.10 -2.77
C VAL A 136 14.21 -5.20 -3.13
N GLU A 137 15.51 -4.94 -2.97
CA GLU A 137 16.58 -5.90 -3.22
C GLU A 137 17.17 -6.43 -1.92
N GLY A 138 17.32 -7.76 -1.83
CA GLY A 138 18.06 -8.43 -0.75
C GLY A 138 17.46 -8.32 0.66
N ASN A 139 16.22 -7.83 0.79
CA ASN A 139 15.53 -7.68 2.07
C ASN A 139 14.01 -7.80 1.90
N PHE A 140 13.26 -7.65 3.01
CA PHE A 140 11.81 -7.59 3.03
C PHE A 140 11.33 -6.27 3.64
N ILE A 141 10.11 -5.86 3.30
CA ILE A 141 9.44 -4.78 4.03
C ILE A 141 8.95 -5.37 5.35
N ALA A 142 9.46 -4.85 6.47
CA ALA A 142 9.12 -5.39 7.77
C ALA A 142 7.62 -5.17 8.09
N PRO A 143 6.99 -6.05 8.90
CA PRO A 143 5.58 -5.91 9.22
C PRO A 143 5.29 -4.58 9.89
N HIS A 144 4.33 -3.83 9.35
CA HIS A 144 3.92 -2.50 9.80
C HIS A 144 2.43 -2.32 9.52
N ALA A 145 1.86 -1.26 10.08
CA ALA A 145 0.51 -0.82 9.79
C ALA A 145 0.59 0.65 9.38
N ASP A 146 -0.15 1.01 8.33
CA ASP A 146 -0.31 2.38 7.87
C ASP A 146 -1.74 2.81 8.17
N PHE A 147 -1.87 3.83 9.02
CA PHE A 147 -3.18 4.41 9.32
C PHE A 147 -3.03 5.91 9.57
N GLY A 148 -3.34 6.70 8.54
CA GLY A 148 -3.25 8.16 8.57
C GLY A 148 -3.90 8.79 9.81
N PRO A 149 -5.09 8.35 10.27
CA PRO A 149 -5.74 8.93 11.44
C PRO A 149 -4.98 8.80 12.76
N PHE A 150 -3.94 7.97 12.80
CA PHE A 150 -3.03 7.94 13.93
C PHE A 150 -1.69 8.60 13.61
N ASN A 151 -1.15 8.36 12.42
CA ASN A 151 0.19 8.80 12.06
C ASN A 151 0.25 10.30 11.71
N ASP A 152 -0.86 10.86 11.25
CA ASP A 152 -0.95 12.17 10.59
C ASP A 152 -2.17 12.98 11.09
N GLU A 153 -2.55 12.83 12.37
CA GLU A 153 -3.80 13.37 12.96
C GLU A 153 -4.05 14.87 12.70
N ASN A 154 -2.98 15.64 12.52
CA ASN A 154 -3.03 17.08 12.30
C ASN A 154 -3.11 17.48 10.80
N LEU A 155 -3.03 16.51 9.90
CA LEU A 155 -3.04 16.69 8.45
C LEU A 155 -4.40 16.28 7.85
N GLU A 156 -4.76 16.79 6.67
CA GLU A 156 -5.99 16.38 5.97
C GLU A 156 -6.07 14.87 5.71
N ILE A 157 -4.94 14.23 5.42
CA ILE A 157 -4.85 12.77 5.24
C ILE A 157 -5.10 11.97 6.52
N GLY A 158 -4.93 12.59 7.70
CA GLY A 158 -5.28 11.99 8.98
C GLY A 158 -6.76 12.07 9.32
N LYS A 159 -7.57 12.80 8.55
CA LYS A 159 -9.01 12.96 8.83
C LYS A 159 -9.88 11.88 8.19
N VAL A 160 -9.27 10.89 7.52
CA VAL A 160 -10.00 9.78 6.90
C VAL A 160 -10.64 8.87 7.96
N VAL A 161 -11.77 8.25 7.64
CA VAL A 161 -12.44 7.29 8.55
C VAL A 161 -11.99 5.85 8.33
N SER A 162 -11.40 5.58 7.17
CA SER A 162 -10.92 4.27 6.75
C SER A 162 -9.76 4.45 5.76
N GLN A 163 -8.87 3.46 5.71
CA GLN A 163 -7.72 3.47 4.84
C GLN A 163 -7.50 2.09 4.24
N ILE A 164 -7.18 2.07 2.95
CA ILE A 164 -6.65 0.90 2.24
C ILE A 164 -5.39 1.35 1.53
N THR A 165 -4.49 0.42 1.26
CA THR A 165 -3.33 0.65 0.40
C THR A 165 -3.53 -0.03 -0.94
N TRP A 166 -2.75 0.37 -1.93
CA TRP A 166 -2.74 -0.23 -3.25
C TRP A 166 -1.33 -0.43 -3.76
N ASN A 167 -1.12 -1.51 -4.51
CA ASN A 167 0.17 -1.84 -5.11
C ASN A 167 -0.04 -2.36 -6.54
N VAL A 168 0.91 -2.02 -7.42
CA VAL A 168 1.06 -2.60 -8.76
C VAL A 168 2.48 -3.10 -8.90
N LEU A 169 2.65 -4.37 -9.25
CA LEU A 169 3.97 -4.93 -9.53
C LEU A 169 4.34 -4.63 -10.99
N LEU A 170 5.44 -3.90 -11.22
CA LEU A 170 5.90 -3.59 -12.57
C LEU A 170 6.81 -4.68 -13.17
N LYS A 171 7.47 -5.47 -12.32
CA LYS A 171 8.41 -6.49 -12.75
C LYS A 171 8.42 -7.66 -11.79
N SER A 172 8.14 -8.85 -12.29
CA SER A 172 8.20 -10.08 -11.50
C SER A 172 9.64 -10.41 -11.08
N VAL A 173 9.79 -10.80 -9.82
CA VAL A 173 11.03 -11.31 -9.22
C VAL A 173 10.69 -12.49 -8.31
N PRO A 174 11.63 -13.40 -8.00
CA PRO A 174 11.39 -14.43 -6.99
C PRO A 174 11.02 -13.81 -5.63
N GLY A 175 9.90 -14.25 -5.06
CA GLY A 175 9.33 -13.68 -3.84
C GLY A 175 8.50 -12.42 -4.11
N GLY A 176 8.43 -11.51 -3.12
CA GLY A 176 7.65 -10.27 -3.23
C GLY A 176 6.18 -10.42 -2.84
N GLU A 177 5.81 -11.55 -2.24
CA GLU A 177 4.49 -11.76 -1.69
C GLU A 177 4.18 -10.73 -0.59
N THR A 178 2.94 -10.24 -0.57
CA THR A 178 2.45 -9.41 0.52
C THR A 178 1.66 -10.28 1.50
N LEU A 179 2.03 -10.24 2.77
CA LEU A 179 1.33 -10.93 3.86
C LEU A 179 0.41 -9.93 4.57
N VAL A 180 -0.89 -10.20 4.53
CA VAL A 180 -1.90 -9.45 5.29
C VAL A 180 -2.42 -10.36 6.39
N HIS A 181 -2.59 -9.83 7.59
CA HIS A 181 -3.05 -10.58 8.76
C HIS A 181 -4.45 -10.11 9.16
N ASP A 182 -5.36 -11.03 9.50
CA ASP A 182 -6.71 -10.70 9.97
C ASP A 182 -6.65 -10.26 11.44
N ARG A 183 -6.04 -9.10 11.63
CA ARG A 183 -5.79 -8.51 12.93
C ARG A 183 -5.52 -7.02 12.73
N PRO A 184 -6.57 -6.19 12.66
CA PRO A 184 -6.40 -4.75 12.57
C PRO A 184 -5.57 -4.23 13.72
N TRP A 185 -4.67 -3.31 13.43
CA TRP A 185 -3.84 -2.65 14.42
C TRP A 185 -4.68 -1.86 15.43
N GLN A 186 -4.27 -1.95 16.70
CA GLN A 186 -5.01 -1.45 17.86
C GLN A 186 -4.42 -0.16 18.46
N GLY A 187 -3.60 0.57 17.71
CA GLY A 187 -3.04 1.84 18.18
C GLY A 187 -1.89 1.66 19.16
N ALA A 188 -1.77 2.63 20.09
CA ALA A 188 -0.70 2.69 21.08
C ALA A 188 -0.54 1.43 21.97
N SER A 189 -1.60 0.62 22.12
CA SER A 189 -1.53 -0.65 22.87
C SER A 189 -0.64 -1.68 22.16
N ASP A 190 -0.70 -1.73 20.83
CA ASP A 190 0.16 -2.56 20.01
C ASP A 190 1.58 -2.01 19.97
N ASP A 191 1.73 -0.68 19.84
CA ASP A 191 3.04 -0.03 19.79
C ASP A 191 3.86 -0.37 21.04
N LYS A 192 3.24 -0.18 22.21
CA LYS A 192 3.89 -0.46 23.50
C LYS A 192 4.32 -1.91 23.65
N LYS A 193 3.57 -2.85 23.06
CA LYS A 193 3.78 -4.30 23.29
C LYS A 193 4.64 -4.96 22.22
N TYR A 194 4.55 -4.50 20.98
CA TYR A 194 5.06 -5.22 19.82
C TYR A 194 5.97 -4.39 18.91
N GLN A 195 5.96 -3.06 18.99
CA GLN A 195 6.84 -2.24 18.16
C GLN A 195 8.30 -2.52 18.51
N LYS A 196 9.13 -2.67 17.49
CA LYS A 196 10.56 -2.89 17.67
C LYS A 196 11.23 -1.58 18.06
N GLU A 197 12.27 -1.68 18.89
CA GLU A 197 13.13 -0.52 19.15
C GLU A 197 13.83 -0.04 17.88
N ARG A 198 14.24 -0.98 17.00
CA ARG A 198 14.82 -0.74 15.68
C ARG A 198 14.48 -1.86 14.68
N PRO A 199 14.03 -1.53 13.45
CA PRO A 199 13.54 -0.21 13.04
C PRO A 199 12.18 0.10 13.71
N ARG A 200 11.94 1.37 14.08
CA ARG A 200 10.75 1.77 14.85
C ARG A 200 9.42 1.60 14.12
N TYR A 201 9.42 1.63 12.79
CA TYR A 201 8.18 1.43 12.02
C TYR A 201 7.69 -0.02 12.03
N ALA A 202 8.54 -0.97 12.48
CA ALA A 202 8.25 -2.39 12.37
C ALA A 202 7.74 -3.00 13.68
N TYR A 203 6.84 -3.98 13.55
CA TYR A 203 6.38 -4.80 14.67
C TYR A 203 7.09 -6.15 14.72
N SER A 204 7.19 -6.70 15.93
CA SER A 204 7.58 -8.07 16.20
C SER A 204 6.56 -9.04 15.61
N PRO A 205 6.96 -10.14 14.94
CA PRO A 205 6.03 -11.14 14.40
C PRO A 205 5.03 -11.72 15.42
N LYS A 206 5.36 -11.63 16.72
CA LYS A 206 4.46 -12.03 17.82
C LYS A 206 3.12 -11.29 17.82
N VAL A 207 3.06 -10.13 17.18
CA VAL A 207 1.82 -9.36 17.05
C VAL A 207 0.74 -10.15 16.30
N PHE A 208 1.13 -11.03 15.36
CA PHE A 208 0.20 -11.80 14.53
C PHE A 208 -0.11 -13.20 15.06
N GLU A 209 0.41 -13.58 16.24
CA GLU A 209 0.17 -14.91 16.81
C GLU A 209 -1.33 -15.18 17.00
N GLY A 210 -1.82 -16.29 16.44
CA GLY A 210 -3.23 -16.68 16.51
C GLY A 210 -4.15 -16.03 15.47
N SER A 211 -3.63 -15.15 14.60
CA SER A 211 -4.38 -14.58 13.48
C SER A 211 -4.22 -15.41 12.20
N ILE A 212 -5.25 -15.43 11.35
CA ILE A 212 -5.09 -15.95 9.98
C ILE A 212 -4.37 -14.92 9.12
N SER A 213 -3.73 -15.41 8.06
CA SER A 213 -2.99 -14.56 7.13
C SER A 213 -3.35 -14.91 5.69
N LYS A 214 -3.44 -13.90 4.84
CA LYS A 214 -3.54 -14.05 3.40
C LYS A 214 -2.18 -13.72 2.78
N VAL A 215 -1.71 -14.61 1.91
CA VAL A 215 -0.61 -14.34 1.00
C VAL A 215 -1.21 -13.77 -0.29
N ILE A 216 -0.88 -12.53 -0.60
CA ILE A 216 -1.24 -11.88 -1.86
C ILE A 216 -0.09 -12.14 -2.84
N ALA A 217 -0.39 -12.88 -3.91
CA ALA A 217 0.59 -13.22 -4.93
C ALA A 217 1.02 -11.97 -5.74
N PRO A 218 2.33 -11.79 -6.00
CA PRO A 218 2.86 -10.70 -6.79
C PRO A 218 2.68 -11.02 -8.28
N VAL A 219 1.57 -10.59 -8.85
CA VAL A 219 1.28 -10.74 -10.28
C VAL A 219 1.60 -9.42 -10.98
N GLU A 220 2.45 -9.49 -12.00
CA GLU A 220 2.87 -8.32 -12.76
C GLU A 220 1.67 -7.66 -13.45
N GLY A 221 1.57 -6.34 -13.31
CA GLY A 221 0.52 -5.52 -13.91
C GLY A 221 -0.83 -5.54 -13.19
N ASP A 222 -1.04 -6.42 -12.22
CA ASP A 222 -2.27 -6.40 -11.41
C ASP A 222 -2.24 -5.27 -10.38
N LEU A 223 -3.39 -4.62 -10.19
CA LEU A 223 -3.63 -3.68 -9.11
C LEU A 223 -4.26 -4.41 -7.94
N THR A 224 -3.60 -4.40 -6.79
CA THR A 224 -4.08 -5.04 -5.56
C THR A 224 -4.38 -4.00 -4.52
N PHE A 225 -5.44 -4.20 -3.75
CA PHE A 225 -5.82 -3.40 -2.60
C PHE A 225 -5.93 -4.28 -1.36
N PHE A 226 -5.46 -3.78 -0.23
CA PHE A 226 -5.68 -4.40 1.07
C PHE A 226 -5.83 -3.35 2.17
N ASN A 227 -6.47 -3.75 3.27
CA ASN A 227 -6.56 -2.90 4.45
C ASN A 227 -5.18 -2.82 5.12
N SER A 228 -4.63 -1.62 5.24
CA SER A 228 -3.28 -1.40 5.76
C SER A 228 -3.24 -1.14 7.27
N ARG A 229 -4.40 -1.17 7.94
CA ARG A 229 -4.51 -1.14 9.39
C ARG A 229 -4.42 -2.54 9.96
#